data_AF-A0A7S8HVR6-F1
#
_entry.id   AF-A0A7S8HVR6-F1
#
_cell.length_a   1.000
_cell.length_b   1.000
_cell.length_c   1.000
_cell.angle_alpha   90.00
_cell.angle_beta   90.00
_cell.angle_gamma   90.00
#
_symmetry.space_group_name_H-M   'P 1'
#
loop_
_entity.id
_entity.type
_entity.pdbx_description
1 polymer ?
#
loop_
_entity_poly.entity_id
_entity_poly.type
_entity_poly.pdbx_seq_one_letter_code
_entity_poly.pdbx_strand_id
1 'polypeptide(L)'
;MLVSALHYAWNKGDLAAFEPTFLFHKIESIKQVNTWLTISSRAKEILRCAKYISTLCFVECCLGNFAVAESHLNGLAIYLSTKDREALRQECDCDVDLELTDRYLVVASNMIHSTKSRLAEVVPPEVISQPADTDLEVPELSRMIHKMHLSEANGPELRLRAFRMVPFFFGSIPPGREPKDLDMFPAISILRPITELAMPTNSKDRGDPDIPMPWNVWNSGAPSKLLYTVITAHIQSFSNKIPLPTHGEPVYVSAWSGFCSAVDFYLTTVLAVCNQGLPPQRILHYLKVDIIKRDLQNGPPLFDSMNTETRNLWFWKAFMCALSVFHAQSLKFDDKFDLILEEVCVLIRSWMKYTRVSTWKDAHCILSYVVWPTGPVKRELCRELWQRISAS
;
A
#
# COMPACT_ATOMS: atom_id res chain seq x y z
N MET A 1 17.72 6.35 -13.98
CA MET A 1 17.40 7.50 -14.85
C MET A 1 15.94 7.93 -14.74
N LEU A 2 14.94 7.04 -14.92
CA LEU A 2 13.52 7.40 -14.73
C LEU A 2 13.22 8.03 -13.35
N VAL A 3 13.66 7.37 -12.27
CA VAL A 3 13.52 7.89 -10.89
C VAL A 3 14.29 9.21 -10.69
N SER A 4 15.42 9.38 -11.36
CA SER A 4 16.22 10.61 -11.30
C SER A 4 15.52 11.78 -12.00
N ALA A 5 14.91 11.53 -13.16
CA ALA A 5 14.08 12.50 -13.88
C ALA A 5 12.86 12.90 -13.05
N LEU A 6 12.24 11.94 -12.34
CA LEU A 6 11.15 12.24 -11.41
C LEU A 6 11.60 13.15 -10.26
N HIS A 7 12.74 12.85 -9.63
CA HIS A 7 13.29 13.72 -8.58
C HIS A 7 13.57 15.14 -9.11
N TYR A 8 14.05 15.27 -10.35
CA TYR A 8 14.19 16.59 -11.00
C TYR A 8 12.84 17.29 -11.15
N ALA A 9 11.84 16.58 -11.72
CA ALA A 9 10.51 17.14 -11.98
C ALA A 9 9.82 17.63 -10.71
N TRP A 10 9.91 16.89 -9.62
CA TRP A 10 9.28 17.30 -8.36
C TRP A 10 10.05 18.37 -7.60
N ASN A 11 11.29 18.64 -7.98
CA ASN A 11 12.07 19.73 -7.44
C ASN A 11 11.92 21.03 -8.27
N LYS A 12 11.60 20.92 -9.56
CA LYS A 12 11.49 22.05 -10.49
C LYS A 12 10.06 22.38 -10.93
N GLY A 13 9.13 21.45 -10.73
CA GLY A 13 7.73 21.54 -11.16
C GLY A 13 7.43 20.91 -12.52
N ASP A 14 8.46 20.56 -13.30
CA ASP A 14 8.35 19.93 -14.62
C ASP A 14 9.63 19.18 -15.02
N LEU A 15 9.56 18.38 -16.08
CA LEU A 15 10.73 17.67 -16.62
C LEU A 15 11.70 18.60 -17.35
N ALA A 16 11.20 19.64 -18.03
CA ALA A 16 11.97 20.62 -18.80
C ALA A 16 13.14 19.97 -19.58
N ALA A 17 14.38 20.38 -19.32
CA ALA A 17 15.57 19.88 -20.00
C ALA A 17 15.83 18.37 -19.82
N PHE A 18 15.21 17.70 -18.83
CA PHE A 18 15.32 16.25 -18.64
C PHE A 18 14.30 15.45 -19.45
N GLU A 19 13.33 16.09 -20.10
CA GLU A 19 12.26 15.41 -20.83
C GLU A 19 12.77 14.46 -21.94
N PRO A 20 13.72 14.85 -22.83
CA PRO A 20 14.23 13.93 -23.84
C PRO A 20 14.91 12.69 -23.23
N THR A 21 15.66 12.88 -22.14
CA THR A 21 16.30 11.78 -21.40
C THR A 21 15.27 10.87 -20.75
N PHE A 22 14.21 11.44 -20.17
CA PHE A 22 13.10 10.69 -19.59
C PHE A 22 12.41 9.82 -20.65
N LEU A 23 12.03 10.40 -21.79
CA LEU A 23 11.34 9.70 -22.87
C LEU A 23 12.20 8.57 -23.45
N PHE A 24 13.50 8.82 -23.68
CA PHE A 24 14.42 7.78 -24.14
C PHE A 24 14.44 6.58 -23.18
N HIS A 25 14.65 6.82 -21.89
CA HIS A 25 14.70 5.74 -20.91
C HIS A 25 13.35 5.06 -20.68
N LYS A 26 12.23 5.77 -20.88
CA LYS A 26 10.87 5.19 -20.84
C LYS A 26 10.70 4.19 -21.97
N ILE A 27 11.02 4.59 -23.20
CA ILE A 27 10.93 3.72 -24.38
C ILE A 27 11.82 2.48 -24.22
N GLU A 28 13.07 2.66 -23.80
CA GLU A 28 13.99 1.54 -23.58
C GLU A 28 13.51 0.60 -22.47
N SER A 29 12.90 1.12 -21.41
CA SER A 29 12.31 0.30 -20.35
C SER A 29 11.12 -0.51 -20.85
N ILE A 30 10.24 0.10 -21.67
CA ILE A 30 9.09 -0.59 -22.27
C ILE A 30 9.55 -1.70 -23.22
N LYS A 31 10.57 -1.45 -24.06
CA LYS A 31 11.15 -2.48 -24.94
C LYS A 31 11.66 -3.68 -24.14
N GLN A 32 12.40 -3.43 -23.05
CA GLN A 32 12.91 -4.48 -22.17
C GLN A 32 11.77 -5.29 -21.52
N VAL A 33 10.73 -4.61 -21.01
CA VAL A 33 9.54 -5.28 -20.46
C VAL A 33 8.90 -6.19 -21.52
N ASN A 34 8.69 -5.70 -22.73
CA ASN A 34 8.08 -6.48 -23.82
C ASN A 34 8.88 -7.74 -24.15
N THR A 35 10.21 -7.67 -24.11
CA THR A 35 11.08 -8.85 -24.26
C THR A 35 10.88 -9.85 -23.13
N TRP A 36 10.75 -9.39 -21.88
CA TRP A 36 10.64 -10.29 -20.73
C TRP A 36 9.25 -10.89 -20.52
N LEU A 37 8.19 -10.21 -20.95
CA LEU A 37 6.81 -10.71 -20.81
C LEU A 37 6.62 -12.11 -21.42
N THR A 38 7.30 -12.39 -22.53
CA THR A 38 7.18 -13.66 -23.28
C THR A 38 8.13 -14.76 -22.80
N ILE A 39 9.21 -14.41 -22.09
CA ILE A 39 10.32 -15.33 -21.78
C ILE A 39 10.39 -15.67 -20.27
N SER A 40 9.81 -14.84 -19.40
CA SER A 40 9.98 -14.98 -17.95
C SER A 40 9.29 -16.23 -17.40
N SER A 41 10.11 -17.18 -16.94
CA SER A 41 9.67 -18.43 -16.30
C SER A 41 10.23 -18.57 -14.88
N ARG A 42 11.39 -17.98 -14.58
CA ARG A 42 12.06 -18.06 -13.28
C ARG A 42 11.76 -16.86 -12.39
N ALA A 43 11.85 -17.03 -11.06
CA ALA A 43 11.59 -15.98 -10.08
C ALA A 43 12.41 -14.70 -10.33
N LYS A 44 13.69 -14.83 -10.67
CA LYS A 44 14.58 -13.69 -11.00
C LYS A 44 14.12 -12.90 -12.22
N GLU A 45 13.56 -13.57 -13.23
CA GLU A 45 13.07 -12.92 -14.46
C GLU A 45 11.76 -12.20 -14.18
N ILE A 46 10.87 -12.85 -13.41
CA ILE A 46 9.62 -12.27 -12.93
C ILE A 46 9.89 -11.02 -12.09
N LEU A 47 10.84 -11.09 -11.16
CA LEU A 47 11.28 -9.95 -10.35
C LEU A 47 11.75 -8.79 -11.24
N ARG A 48 12.62 -9.05 -12.21
CA ARG A 48 13.16 -8.02 -13.12
C ARG A 48 12.04 -7.35 -13.91
N CYS A 49 11.12 -8.14 -14.45
CA CYS A 49 9.98 -7.64 -15.20
C CYS A 49 9.06 -6.80 -14.30
N ALA A 50 8.66 -7.33 -13.14
CA ALA A 50 7.83 -6.65 -12.16
C ALA A 50 8.44 -5.33 -11.69
N LYS A 51 9.75 -5.31 -11.45
CA LYS A 51 10.50 -4.10 -11.08
C LYS A 51 10.36 -2.99 -12.11
N TYR A 52 10.53 -3.31 -13.39
CA TYR A 52 10.47 -2.32 -14.47
C TYR A 52 9.05 -1.80 -14.68
N ILE A 53 8.05 -2.69 -14.71
CA ILE A 53 6.65 -2.29 -14.84
C ILE A 53 6.23 -1.41 -13.65
N SER A 54 6.62 -1.79 -12.43
CA SER A 54 6.33 -1.02 -11.22
C SER A 54 7.04 0.33 -11.20
N THR A 55 8.27 0.42 -11.72
CA THR A 55 9.01 1.69 -11.85
C THR A 55 8.31 2.62 -12.84
N LEU A 56 7.89 2.10 -14.00
CA LEU A 56 7.12 2.87 -14.98
C LEU A 56 5.80 3.36 -14.37
N CYS A 57 5.03 2.46 -13.77
CA CYS A 57 3.80 2.76 -13.03
C CYS A 57 3.98 3.89 -12.00
N PHE A 58 4.99 3.77 -11.14
CA PHE A 58 5.30 4.74 -10.11
C PHE A 58 5.65 6.11 -10.69
N VAL A 59 6.52 6.16 -11.72
CA VAL A 59 6.98 7.42 -12.30
C VAL A 59 5.87 8.11 -13.09
N GLU A 60 5.09 7.38 -13.89
CA GLU A 60 3.94 7.94 -14.61
C GLU A 60 2.89 8.50 -13.64
N CYS A 61 2.60 7.78 -12.54
CA CYS A 61 1.70 8.26 -11.50
C CYS A 61 2.17 9.58 -10.88
N CYS A 62 3.46 9.67 -10.54
CA CYS A 62 4.02 10.87 -9.94
C CYS A 62 4.08 12.06 -10.91
N LEU A 63 4.12 11.81 -12.23
CA LEU A 63 4.06 12.85 -13.27
C LEU A 63 2.61 13.19 -13.68
N GLY A 64 1.60 12.59 -13.05
CA GLY A 64 0.19 12.86 -13.34
C GLY A 64 -0.39 12.04 -14.49
N ASN A 65 0.36 11.12 -15.10
CA ASN A 65 -0.12 10.24 -16.17
C ASN A 65 -0.89 9.03 -15.63
N PHE A 66 -2.02 9.26 -14.95
CA PHE A 66 -2.75 8.22 -14.23
C PHE A 66 -3.27 7.10 -15.13
N ALA A 67 -3.81 7.40 -16.31
CA ALA A 67 -4.28 6.38 -17.25
C ALA A 67 -3.17 5.41 -17.69
N VAL A 68 -1.95 5.94 -17.93
CA VAL A 68 -0.78 5.13 -18.29
C VAL A 68 -0.28 4.35 -17.07
N ALA A 69 -0.25 4.98 -15.90
CA ALA A 69 0.14 4.33 -14.65
C ALA A 69 -0.80 3.15 -14.30
N GLU A 70 -2.11 3.35 -14.42
CA GLU A 70 -3.13 2.31 -14.21
C GLU A 70 -2.99 1.18 -15.23
N SER A 71 -2.69 1.50 -16.49
CA SER A 71 -2.42 0.49 -17.53
C SER A 71 -1.19 -0.36 -17.18
N HIS A 72 -0.11 0.24 -16.68
CA HIS A 72 1.05 -0.51 -16.17
C HIS A 72 0.70 -1.35 -14.94
N LEU A 73 -0.07 -0.82 -13.99
CA LEU A 73 -0.50 -1.56 -12.80
C LEU A 73 -1.38 -2.76 -13.16
N ASN A 74 -2.34 -2.58 -14.06
CA ASN A 74 -3.22 -3.65 -14.52
C ASN A 74 -2.43 -4.71 -15.29
N GLY A 75 -1.51 -4.29 -16.15
CA GLY A 75 -0.58 -5.19 -16.83
C GLY A 75 0.30 -5.98 -15.86
N LEU A 76 0.82 -5.35 -14.80
CA LEU A 76 1.57 -6.01 -13.74
C LEU A 76 0.72 -7.05 -12.99
N ALA A 77 -0.50 -6.67 -12.60
CA ALA A 77 -1.40 -7.56 -11.87
C ALA A 77 -1.77 -8.79 -12.71
N ILE A 78 -2.12 -8.59 -14.00
CA ILE A 78 -2.39 -9.68 -14.93
C ILE A 78 -1.14 -10.56 -15.07
N TYR A 79 0.02 -9.96 -15.37
CA TYR A 79 1.28 -10.69 -15.52
C TYR A 79 1.59 -11.57 -14.31
N LEU A 80 1.53 -11.04 -13.10
CA LEU A 80 1.78 -11.79 -11.87
C LEU A 80 0.73 -12.88 -11.61
N SER A 81 -0.54 -12.64 -11.98
CA SER A 81 -1.61 -13.62 -11.81
C SER A 81 -1.47 -14.85 -12.71
N THR A 82 -0.71 -14.75 -13.80
CA THR A 82 -0.43 -15.87 -14.71
C THR A 82 0.73 -16.75 -14.24
N LYS A 83 1.46 -16.35 -13.20
CA LYS A 83 2.62 -17.09 -12.70
C LYS A 83 2.19 -18.04 -11.60
N ASP A 84 2.69 -19.28 -11.65
CA ASP A 84 2.52 -20.23 -10.56
C ASP A 84 3.44 -19.84 -9.40
N ARG A 85 2.93 -18.95 -8.56
CA ARG A 85 3.69 -18.39 -7.43
C ARG A 85 3.93 -19.41 -6.33
N GLU A 86 3.16 -20.48 -6.27
CA GLU A 86 3.36 -21.56 -5.29
C GLU A 86 4.51 -22.47 -5.75
N ALA A 87 4.51 -22.90 -7.02
CA ALA A 87 5.63 -23.66 -7.58
C ALA A 87 6.95 -22.89 -7.47
N LEU A 88 6.95 -21.59 -7.79
CA LEU A 88 8.14 -20.73 -7.67
C LEU A 88 8.69 -20.61 -6.24
N ARG A 89 7.86 -20.81 -5.21
CA ARG A 89 8.32 -20.80 -3.81
C ARG A 89 8.95 -22.12 -3.38
N GLN A 90 8.53 -23.22 -4.00
CA GLN A 90 9.09 -24.53 -3.73
C GLN A 90 10.50 -24.66 -4.34
N GLU A 91 10.84 -23.83 -5.33
CA GLU A 91 12.21 -23.67 -5.82
C GLU A 91 13.07 -22.98 -4.75
N CYS A 92 14.08 -23.70 -4.26
CA CYS A 92 15.05 -23.18 -3.29
C CYS A 92 15.72 -21.87 -3.81
N ASP A 93 15.98 -20.91 -2.92
CA ASP A 93 16.58 -19.58 -3.20
C ASP A 93 15.69 -18.50 -3.88
N CYS A 94 14.37 -18.69 -4.02
CA CYS A 94 13.49 -17.71 -4.69
C CYS A 94 12.71 -16.76 -3.76
N ASP A 95 12.75 -16.97 -2.43
CA ASP A 95 11.87 -16.26 -1.49
C ASP A 95 12.10 -14.74 -1.48
N VAL A 96 13.36 -14.31 -1.51
CA VAL A 96 13.72 -12.88 -1.58
C VAL A 96 13.20 -12.23 -2.88
N ASP A 97 13.29 -12.93 -4.01
CA ASP A 97 12.84 -12.40 -5.29
C ASP A 97 11.32 -12.26 -5.33
N LEU A 98 10.59 -13.18 -4.71
CA LEU A 98 9.13 -13.13 -4.62
C LEU A 98 8.66 -12.06 -3.64
N GLU A 99 9.32 -11.92 -2.48
CA GLU A 99 9.04 -10.83 -1.54
C GLU A 99 9.29 -9.47 -2.20
N LEU A 100 10.42 -9.26 -2.89
CA LEU A 100 10.68 -8.00 -3.62
C LEU A 100 9.61 -7.73 -4.70
N THR A 101 9.16 -8.77 -5.40
CA THR A 101 8.07 -8.66 -6.38
C THR A 101 6.78 -8.17 -5.72
N ASP A 102 6.45 -8.70 -4.54
CA ASP A 102 5.29 -8.25 -3.74
C ASP A 102 5.46 -6.79 -3.30
N ARG A 103 6.65 -6.40 -2.84
CA ARG A 103 6.93 -5.01 -2.45
C ARG A 103 6.74 -4.02 -3.59
N TYR A 104 7.16 -4.38 -4.81
CA TYR A 104 6.97 -3.54 -5.99
C TYR A 104 5.49 -3.36 -6.34
N LEU A 105 4.70 -4.43 -6.29
CA LEU A 105 3.25 -4.38 -6.51
C LEU A 105 2.57 -3.47 -5.48
N VAL A 106 2.91 -3.63 -4.19
CA VAL A 106 2.32 -2.86 -3.09
C VAL A 106 2.63 -1.37 -3.22
N VAL A 107 3.90 -0.98 -3.42
CA VAL A 107 4.25 0.44 -3.59
C VAL A 107 3.57 1.04 -4.82
N ALA A 108 3.61 0.36 -5.96
CA ALA A 108 3.03 0.87 -7.20
C ALA A 108 1.52 1.13 -7.06
N SER A 109 0.78 0.15 -6.53
CA SER A 109 -0.67 0.30 -6.33
C SER A 109 -1.03 1.34 -5.28
N ASN A 110 -0.34 1.36 -4.13
CA ASN A 110 -0.62 2.33 -3.07
C ASN A 110 -0.40 3.77 -3.55
N MET A 111 0.64 4.01 -4.35
CA MET A 111 0.94 5.33 -4.91
C MET A 111 -0.16 5.82 -5.86
N ILE A 112 -0.65 4.95 -6.76
CA ILE A 112 -1.78 5.30 -7.65
C ILE A 112 -3.03 5.61 -6.83
N HIS A 113 -3.45 4.68 -5.96
CA HIS A 113 -4.68 4.82 -5.19
C HIS A 113 -4.68 6.07 -4.32
N SER A 114 -3.55 6.40 -3.70
CA SER A 114 -3.38 7.57 -2.85
C SER A 114 -3.39 8.87 -3.66
N THR A 115 -2.56 8.95 -4.71
CA THR A 115 -2.40 10.19 -5.50
C THR A 115 -3.67 10.52 -6.27
N LYS A 116 -4.33 9.52 -6.83
CA LYS A 116 -5.61 9.68 -7.55
C LYS A 116 -6.72 10.15 -6.62
N SER A 117 -6.81 9.61 -5.40
CA SER A 117 -7.85 10.01 -4.44
C SER A 117 -7.65 11.43 -3.94
N ARG A 118 -6.40 11.87 -3.76
CA ARG A 118 -6.10 13.27 -3.46
C ARG A 118 -6.58 14.22 -4.57
N LEU A 119 -6.43 13.82 -5.83
CA LEU A 119 -6.81 14.65 -6.98
C LEU A 119 -8.31 14.66 -7.26
N ALA A 120 -9.02 13.56 -6.96
CA ALA A 120 -10.45 13.43 -7.23
C ALA A 120 -11.32 14.50 -6.54
N GLU A 121 -10.78 15.21 -5.55
CA GLU A 121 -11.47 16.30 -4.84
C GLU A 121 -11.33 17.66 -5.50
N VAL A 122 -10.28 17.84 -6.32
CA VAL A 122 -9.90 19.14 -6.89
C VAL A 122 -9.88 19.13 -8.42
N VAL A 123 -9.96 17.95 -9.03
CA VAL A 123 -9.93 17.74 -10.49
C VAL A 123 -11.10 16.87 -10.93
N PRO A 124 -11.81 17.21 -12.02
CA PRO A 124 -12.85 16.37 -12.59
C PRO A 124 -12.34 14.96 -12.96
N PRO A 125 -13.13 13.89 -12.75
CA PRO A 125 -12.72 12.52 -13.04
C PRO A 125 -12.27 12.28 -14.48
N GLU A 126 -12.79 13.05 -15.45
CA GLU A 126 -12.48 12.95 -16.87
C GLU A 126 -11.01 13.28 -17.15
N VAL A 127 -10.48 14.33 -16.51
CA VAL A 127 -9.08 14.78 -16.64
C VAL A 127 -8.10 13.78 -15.99
N ILE A 128 -8.55 13.08 -14.95
CA ILE A 128 -7.74 12.04 -14.27
C ILE A 128 -7.69 10.75 -15.11
N SER A 129 -8.77 10.44 -15.84
CA SER A 129 -8.97 9.14 -16.49
C SER A 129 -8.55 9.12 -17.96
N GLN A 130 -8.37 10.27 -18.60
CA GLN A 130 -7.94 10.35 -19.99
C GLN A 130 -6.42 10.15 -20.11
N PRO A 131 -5.95 9.36 -21.10
CA PRO A 131 -4.55 9.38 -21.48
C PRO A 131 -4.23 10.76 -22.07
N ALA A 132 -3.05 11.28 -21.73
CA ALA A 132 -2.50 12.51 -22.28
C ALA A 132 -2.76 12.65 -23.78
N ASP A 133 -3.70 13.49 -24.17
CA ASP A 133 -3.83 13.88 -25.57
C ASP A 133 -2.70 14.86 -25.90
N THR A 134 -2.22 14.83 -27.14
CA THR A 134 -0.91 15.40 -27.51
C THR A 134 -0.79 16.93 -27.37
N ASP A 135 -1.89 17.65 -27.14
CA ASP A 135 -1.90 19.13 -27.23
C ASP A 135 -2.23 19.89 -25.93
N LEU A 136 -2.67 19.25 -24.84
CA LEU A 136 -2.78 19.87 -23.50
C LEU A 136 -2.81 18.79 -22.41
N GLU A 137 -2.47 19.17 -21.16
CA GLU A 137 -2.89 18.54 -19.88
C GLU A 137 -1.84 17.83 -18.99
N VAL A 138 -0.87 17.03 -19.49
CA VAL A 138 0.16 16.42 -18.61
C VAL A 138 1.00 17.45 -17.85
N PRO A 139 1.47 18.55 -18.49
CA PRO A 139 2.24 19.56 -17.79
C PRO A 139 1.43 20.31 -16.74
N GLU A 140 0.10 20.39 -16.89
CA GLU A 140 -0.76 21.12 -15.96
C GLU A 140 -1.11 20.29 -14.72
N LEU A 141 -1.47 19.01 -14.91
CA LEU A 141 -1.73 18.12 -13.79
C LEU A 141 -0.47 17.85 -12.96
N SER A 142 0.68 17.65 -13.62
CA SER A 142 1.99 17.55 -12.95
C SER A 142 2.33 18.80 -12.14
N ARG A 143 2.10 20.00 -12.71
CA ARG A 143 2.31 21.28 -12.02
C ARG A 143 1.35 21.47 -10.85
N MET A 144 0.11 21.00 -10.97
CA MET A 144 -0.88 21.02 -9.90
C MET A 144 -0.49 20.09 -8.76
N ILE A 145 -0.09 18.85 -9.06
CA ILE A 145 0.45 17.89 -8.10
C ILE A 145 1.63 18.51 -7.36
N HIS A 146 2.56 19.12 -8.09
CA HIS A 146 3.68 19.84 -7.51
C HIS A 146 3.24 20.99 -6.58
N LYS A 147 2.29 21.84 -7.00
CA LYS A 147 1.75 22.94 -6.17
C LYS A 147 1.09 22.42 -4.90
N MET A 148 0.31 21.34 -5.00
CA MET A 148 -0.30 20.70 -3.83
C MET A 148 0.76 20.18 -2.86
N HIS A 149 1.87 19.63 -3.37
CA HIS A 149 2.99 19.21 -2.53
C HIS A 149 3.68 20.37 -1.82
N LEU A 150 3.77 21.55 -2.47
CA LEU A 150 4.30 22.75 -1.84
C LEU A 150 3.39 23.31 -0.74
N SER A 151 2.08 23.08 -0.83
CA SER A 151 1.10 23.56 0.16
C SER A 151 0.89 22.62 1.35
N GLU A 152 1.58 21.48 1.42
CA GLU A 152 1.48 20.58 2.56
C GLU A 152 2.10 21.17 3.83
N ALA A 153 1.56 20.78 4.99
CA ALA A 153 2.17 21.09 6.26
C ALA A 153 3.59 20.52 6.33
N ASN A 154 4.55 21.38 6.72
CA ASN A 154 6.00 21.13 6.73
C ASN A 154 6.67 21.06 5.35
N GLY A 155 5.98 21.45 4.27
CA GLY A 155 6.55 21.55 2.93
C GLY A 155 6.90 20.21 2.27
N PRO A 156 7.53 20.24 1.08
CA PRO A 156 7.84 19.04 0.29
C PRO A 156 9.04 18.23 0.83
N GLU A 157 9.74 18.69 1.87
CA GLU A 157 11.04 18.17 2.29
C GLU A 157 11.02 16.67 2.62
N LEU A 158 10.02 16.20 3.38
CA LEU A 158 9.91 14.79 3.76
C LEU A 158 9.65 13.91 2.54
N ARG A 159 8.82 14.38 1.61
CA ARG A 159 8.58 13.72 0.34
C ARG A 159 9.87 13.67 -0.46
N LEU A 160 10.54 14.79 -0.70
CA LEU A 160 11.82 14.81 -1.43
C LEU A 160 12.86 13.87 -0.82
N ARG A 161 12.93 13.76 0.52
CA ARG A 161 13.77 12.77 1.21
C ARG A 161 13.36 11.34 0.89
N ALA A 162 12.06 11.02 0.92
CA ALA A 162 11.56 9.70 0.54
C ALA A 162 11.93 9.35 -0.92
N PHE A 163 11.82 10.31 -1.84
CA PHE A 163 12.15 10.10 -3.25
C PHE A 163 13.64 9.94 -3.52
N ARG A 164 14.52 10.54 -2.70
CA ARG A 164 15.96 10.22 -2.73
C ARG A 164 16.25 8.76 -2.35
N MET A 165 15.32 8.11 -1.65
CA MET A 165 15.44 6.71 -1.23
C MET A 165 14.80 5.72 -2.22
N VAL A 166 13.92 6.17 -3.12
CA VAL A 166 13.27 5.34 -4.15
C VAL A 166 14.27 4.59 -5.05
N PRO A 167 15.42 5.16 -5.47
CA PRO A 167 16.43 4.39 -6.21
C PRO A 167 16.96 3.16 -5.46
N PHE A 168 17.03 3.22 -4.13
CA PHE A 168 17.44 2.07 -3.31
C PHE A 168 16.33 1.05 -3.18
N PHE A 169 15.07 1.49 -3.15
CA PHE A 169 13.90 0.60 -3.14
C PHE A 169 13.84 -0.25 -4.41
N PHE A 170 14.03 0.36 -5.59
CA PHE A 170 14.12 -0.36 -6.88
C PHE A 170 15.55 -0.80 -7.24
N GLY A 171 16.47 -0.69 -6.29
CA GLY A 171 17.86 -1.07 -6.46
C GLY A 171 18.06 -2.58 -6.41
N SER A 172 19.27 -3.04 -6.73
CA SER A 172 19.65 -4.42 -6.49
C SER A 172 19.98 -4.61 -5.01
N ILE A 173 19.43 -5.65 -4.38
CA ILE A 173 19.81 -6.05 -3.03
C ILE A 173 21.15 -6.83 -3.12
N PRO A 174 22.10 -6.60 -2.19
CA PRO A 174 23.33 -7.38 -2.14
C PRO A 174 23.05 -8.89 -2.03
N PRO A 175 23.81 -9.76 -2.72
CA PRO A 175 23.61 -11.21 -2.67
C PRO A 175 23.65 -11.74 -1.22
N GLY A 176 22.79 -12.73 -0.93
CA GLY A 176 22.74 -13.40 0.38
C GLY A 176 22.07 -12.57 1.49
N ARG A 177 21.40 -11.47 1.17
CA ARG A 177 20.59 -10.73 2.15
C ARG A 177 19.12 -11.11 2.06
N GLU A 178 18.58 -11.51 3.20
CA GLU A 178 17.15 -11.76 3.37
C GLU A 178 16.47 -10.58 4.08
N PRO A 179 15.20 -10.31 3.75
CA PRO A 179 14.42 -9.31 4.44
C PRO A 179 14.10 -9.77 5.86
N LYS A 180 14.34 -8.89 6.83
CA LYS A 180 14.00 -9.11 8.24
C LYS A 180 12.68 -8.43 8.59
N ASP A 181 11.95 -9.02 9.53
CA ASP A 181 10.82 -8.36 10.16
C ASP A 181 11.29 -7.15 10.97
N LEU A 182 10.44 -6.13 11.03
CA LEU A 182 10.76 -4.85 11.63
C LEU A 182 9.69 -4.44 12.62
N ASP A 183 10.08 -3.60 13.57
CA ASP A 183 9.13 -2.86 14.39
C ASP A 183 8.42 -1.79 13.53
N MET A 184 7.11 -1.98 13.36
CA MET A 184 6.23 -1.12 12.58
C MET A 184 5.58 -0.01 13.42
N PHE A 185 5.96 0.14 14.69
CA PHE A 185 5.47 1.23 15.53
C PHE A 185 5.60 2.63 14.88
N PRO A 186 6.72 2.99 14.21
CA PRO A 186 6.84 4.29 13.54
C PRO A 186 5.72 4.53 12.53
N ALA A 187 5.33 3.53 11.75
CA ALA A 187 4.24 3.65 10.79
C ALA A 187 2.87 3.71 11.49
N ILE A 188 2.63 2.87 12.49
CA ILE A 188 1.39 2.87 13.30
C ILE A 188 1.18 4.22 13.98
N SER A 189 2.24 4.81 14.54
CA SER A 189 2.19 6.12 15.20
C SER A 189 1.77 7.25 14.25
N ILE A 190 2.04 7.12 12.95
CA ILE A 190 1.63 8.07 11.91
C ILE A 190 0.20 7.78 11.43
N LEU A 191 -0.20 6.50 11.40
CA LEU A 191 -1.56 6.13 11.03
C LEU A 191 -2.60 6.66 12.03
N ARG A 192 -2.28 6.72 13.33
CA ARG A 192 -3.19 7.26 14.36
C ARG A 192 -3.68 8.69 14.07
N PRO A 193 -2.82 9.70 13.86
CA PRO A 193 -3.30 11.04 13.50
C PRO A 193 -3.95 11.09 12.12
N ILE A 194 -3.56 10.24 11.15
CA ILE A 194 -4.28 10.10 9.87
C ILE A 194 -5.73 9.64 10.12
N THR A 195 -5.91 8.64 10.97
CA THR A 195 -7.22 8.11 11.37
C THR A 195 -8.07 9.19 12.03
N GLU A 196 -7.50 9.97 12.96
CA GLU A 196 -8.20 11.06 13.63
C GLU A 196 -8.65 12.15 12.65
N LEU A 197 -7.80 12.53 11.69
CA LEU A 197 -8.12 13.54 10.67
C LEU A 197 -9.13 13.05 9.62
N ALA A 198 -9.16 11.74 9.36
CA ALA A 198 -10.13 11.14 8.45
C ALA A 198 -11.53 11.02 9.06
N MET A 199 -11.66 11.20 10.39
CA MET A 199 -12.95 11.15 11.05
C MET A 199 -13.78 12.39 10.74
N PRO A 200 -15.09 12.24 10.50
CA PRO A 200 -16.01 13.36 10.50
C PRO A 200 -15.96 14.11 11.82
N THR A 201 -15.26 15.25 11.84
CA THR A 201 -15.52 16.28 12.84
C THR A 201 -16.97 16.71 12.64
N ASN A 202 -17.74 16.81 13.72
CA ASN A 202 -19.05 17.47 13.71
C ASN A 202 -18.84 18.93 13.32
N SER A 203 -18.71 19.22 12.02
CA SER A 203 -18.41 20.54 11.45
C SER A 203 -19.55 21.54 11.64
N LYS A 204 -20.69 21.12 12.22
CA LYS A 204 -21.80 22.02 12.53
C LYS A 204 -21.48 23.06 13.61
N ASP A 205 -20.44 22.87 14.44
CA ASP A 205 -20.13 23.78 15.56
C ASP A 205 -19.00 24.78 15.30
N ARG A 206 -18.30 24.70 14.17
CA ARG A 206 -17.28 25.67 13.78
C ARG A 206 -17.64 26.15 12.39
N GLY A 207 -17.99 27.42 12.25
CA GLY A 207 -18.34 28.05 10.97
C GLY A 207 -17.19 28.13 9.95
N ASP A 208 -16.35 27.11 9.89
CA ASP A 208 -15.41 26.86 8.81
C ASP A 208 -16.18 26.42 7.56
N PRO A 209 -15.71 26.80 6.36
CA PRO A 209 -16.26 26.27 5.12
C PRO A 209 -16.23 24.73 5.15
N ASP A 210 -17.22 24.08 4.55
CA ASP A 210 -17.27 22.61 4.39
C ASP A 210 -16.08 22.13 3.55
N ILE A 211 -14.94 21.93 4.19
CA ILE A 211 -13.74 21.36 3.58
C ILE A 211 -13.94 19.85 3.48
N PRO A 212 -13.78 19.22 2.30
CA PRO A 212 -13.88 17.77 2.15
C PRO A 212 -12.95 17.01 3.13
N MET A 213 -13.47 15.96 3.78
CA MET A 213 -12.75 15.19 4.82
C MET A 213 -11.31 14.76 4.43
N PRO A 214 -11.09 14.23 3.21
CA PRO A 214 -9.76 13.78 2.78
C PRO A 214 -8.73 14.91 2.63
N TRP A 215 -9.14 16.17 2.38
CA TRP A 215 -8.23 17.31 2.26
C TRP A 215 -7.38 17.52 3.53
N ASN A 216 -8.00 17.40 4.71
CA ASN A 216 -7.31 17.54 6.00
C ASN A 216 -6.23 16.47 6.17
N VAL A 217 -6.53 15.24 5.75
CA VAL A 217 -5.57 14.13 5.77
C VAL A 217 -4.41 14.42 4.82
N TRP A 218 -4.70 14.74 3.56
CA TRP A 218 -3.67 14.92 2.52
C TRP A 218 -2.73 16.10 2.78
N ASN A 219 -3.22 17.18 3.36
CA ASN A 219 -2.41 18.38 3.63
C ASN A 219 -1.73 18.40 5.00
N SER A 220 -2.03 17.46 5.90
CA SER A 220 -1.38 17.35 7.21
C SER A 220 0.13 17.04 7.14
N GLY A 221 0.64 16.62 5.97
CA GLY A 221 2.00 16.09 5.81
C GLY A 221 2.19 14.67 6.37
N ALA A 222 1.21 14.12 7.09
CA ALA A 222 1.27 12.75 7.62
C ALA A 222 1.38 11.68 6.52
N PRO A 223 0.68 11.76 5.37
CA PRO A 223 0.88 10.82 4.27
C PRO A 223 2.31 10.83 3.71
N SER A 224 2.94 12.02 3.62
CA SER A 224 4.35 12.16 3.21
C SER A 224 5.30 11.51 4.21
N LYS A 225 5.01 11.68 5.51
CA LYS A 225 5.76 11.02 6.60
C LYS A 225 5.58 9.50 6.57
N LEU A 226 4.38 9.01 6.27
CA LEU A 226 4.09 7.58 6.14
C LEU A 226 4.86 6.97 4.96
N LEU A 227 4.83 7.62 3.79
CA LEU A 227 5.61 7.20 2.61
C LEU A 227 7.11 7.10 2.93
N TYR A 228 7.67 8.13 3.56
CA TYR A 228 9.07 8.12 3.98
C TYR A 228 9.37 6.95 4.93
N THR A 229 8.49 6.72 5.91
CA THR A 229 8.66 5.65 6.91
C THR A 229 8.60 4.27 6.27
N VAL A 230 7.67 4.04 5.36
CA VAL A 230 7.51 2.76 4.63
C VAL A 230 8.71 2.46 3.74
N ILE A 231 9.22 3.46 3.00
CA ILE A 231 10.45 3.29 2.19
C ILE A 231 11.67 3.04 3.08
N THR A 232 11.77 3.75 4.21
CA THR A 232 12.86 3.57 5.18
C THR A 232 12.83 2.16 5.78
N ALA A 233 11.65 1.66 6.15
CA ALA A 233 11.47 0.30 6.64
C ALA A 233 11.92 -0.73 5.60
N HIS A 234 11.58 -0.55 4.32
CA HIS A 234 12.07 -1.46 3.27
C HIS A 234 13.61 -1.53 3.26
N ILE A 235 14.29 -0.39 3.33
CA ILE A 235 15.76 -0.37 3.30
C ILE A 235 16.35 -0.99 4.59
N GLN A 236 15.72 -0.72 5.74
CA GLN A 236 16.14 -1.27 7.02
C GLN A 236 15.97 -2.79 7.11
N SER A 237 14.98 -3.38 6.44
CA SER A 237 14.79 -4.85 6.48
C SER A 237 15.96 -5.60 5.85
N PHE A 238 16.72 -4.97 4.95
CA PHE A 238 17.92 -5.52 4.34
C PHE A 238 19.21 -5.02 5.00
N SER A 239 19.13 -4.34 6.14
CA SER A 239 20.26 -3.82 6.90
C SER A 239 20.79 -4.84 7.92
N ASN A 240 22.10 -4.78 8.18
CA ASN A 240 22.72 -5.49 9.29
C ASN A 240 22.49 -4.79 10.64
N LYS A 241 22.09 -3.53 10.61
CA LYS A 241 21.81 -2.71 11.78
C LYS A 241 20.34 -2.28 11.73
N ILE A 242 19.47 -3.10 12.32
CA ILE A 242 18.08 -2.69 12.58
C ILE A 242 18.11 -1.81 13.84
N PRO A 243 17.53 -0.61 13.81
CA PRO A 243 17.40 0.21 15.01
C PRO A 243 16.69 -0.58 16.11
N LEU A 244 17.20 -0.47 17.34
CA LEU A 244 16.49 -1.02 18.49
C LEU A 244 15.21 -0.21 18.72
N PRO A 245 14.14 -0.85 19.22
CA PRO A 245 12.93 -0.13 19.62
C PRO A 245 13.25 0.95 20.65
N THR A 246 12.55 2.08 20.56
CA THR A 246 12.69 3.16 21.54
C THR A 246 12.17 2.67 22.90
N HIS A 247 12.89 3.01 23.98
CA HIS A 247 12.49 2.61 25.33
C HIS A 247 11.10 3.16 25.70
N GLY A 248 10.20 2.27 26.11
CA GLY A 248 8.83 2.62 26.53
C GLY A 248 7.81 2.70 25.39
N GLU A 249 8.24 2.53 24.13
CA GLU A 249 7.33 2.42 22.99
C GLU A 249 6.88 0.96 22.79
N PRO A 250 5.61 0.75 22.39
CA PRO A 250 5.12 -0.59 22.04
C PRO A 250 5.81 -1.11 20.77
N VAL A 251 6.12 -2.41 20.74
CA VAL A 251 6.90 -3.03 19.65
C VAL A 251 6.00 -3.91 18.79
N TYR A 252 5.81 -3.53 17.53
CA TYR A 252 4.92 -4.22 16.59
C TYR A 252 5.71 -4.88 15.46
N VAL A 253 6.17 -6.11 15.67
CA VAL A 253 7.01 -6.81 14.68
C VAL A 253 6.17 -7.34 13.51
N SER A 254 6.58 -7.06 12.28
CA SER A 254 5.90 -7.60 11.09
C SER A 254 6.80 -7.62 9.86
N ALA A 255 6.52 -8.55 8.94
CA ALA A 255 6.98 -8.48 7.56
C ALA A 255 6.44 -7.22 6.89
N TRP A 256 7.26 -6.63 6.01
CA TRP A 256 6.95 -5.36 5.33
C TRP A 256 5.74 -5.49 4.39
N SER A 257 5.68 -6.56 3.59
CA SER A 257 4.67 -6.75 2.53
C SER A 257 3.27 -6.96 3.10
N GLY A 258 3.15 -7.82 4.13
CA GLY A 258 1.92 -8.04 4.86
C GLY A 258 1.42 -6.77 5.56
N PHE A 259 2.31 -6.06 6.27
CA PHE A 259 1.95 -4.80 6.94
C PHE A 259 1.47 -3.73 5.94
N CYS A 260 2.24 -3.45 4.89
CA CYS A 260 1.89 -2.39 3.93
C CYS A 260 0.64 -2.70 3.10
N SER A 261 0.35 -3.98 2.84
CA SER A 261 -0.89 -4.40 2.20
C SER A 261 -2.10 -4.20 3.12
N ALA A 262 -1.98 -4.54 4.40
CA ALA A 262 -3.02 -4.30 5.39
C ALA A 262 -3.27 -2.80 5.62
N VAL A 263 -2.22 -1.98 5.60
CA VAL A 263 -2.33 -0.51 5.65
C VAL A 263 -3.09 0.02 4.43
N ASP A 264 -2.83 -0.49 3.23
CA ASP A 264 -3.59 -0.08 2.04
C ASP A 264 -5.09 -0.42 2.16
N PHE A 265 -5.42 -1.62 2.63
CA PHE A 265 -6.80 -2.00 2.92
C PHE A 265 -7.42 -1.14 4.02
N TYR A 266 -6.67 -0.76 5.05
CA TYR A 266 -7.17 0.14 6.08
C TYR A 266 -7.49 1.55 5.53
N LEU A 267 -6.54 2.15 4.81
CA LEU A 267 -6.72 3.48 4.21
C LEU A 267 -7.84 3.51 3.16
N THR A 268 -8.08 2.38 2.49
CA THR A 268 -9.13 2.23 1.48
C THR A 268 -10.48 1.86 2.10
N THR A 269 -10.60 0.72 2.76
CA THR A 269 -11.88 0.17 3.21
C THR A 269 -12.42 0.85 4.46
N VAL A 270 -11.55 1.23 5.40
CA VAL A 270 -11.96 1.80 6.68
C VAL A 270 -12.03 3.31 6.59
N LEU A 271 -10.93 3.97 6.19
CA LEU A 271 -10.89 5.43 6.16
C LEU A 271 -11.46 6.04 4.88
N ALA A 272 -11.56 5.27 3.79
CA ALA A 272 -11.99 5.75 2.47
C ALA A 272 -11.19 6.95 1.93
N VAL A 273 -9.96 7.15 2.40
CA VAL A 273 -9.06 8.20 1.92
C VAL A 273 -8.28 7.77 0.68
N CYS A 274 -8.07 6.46 0.51
CA CYS A 274 -7.44 5.87 -0.67
C CYS A 274 -8.44 5.16 -1.58
N ASN A 275 -8.12 5.10 -2.87
CA ASN A 275 -8.94 4.56 -3.96
C ASN A 275 -10.43 4.96 -3.89
N GLN A 276 -10.73 6.18 -3.41
CA GLN A 276 -12.10 6.68 -3.19
C GLN A 276 -12.97 5.73 -2.33
N GLY A 277 -12.36 4.94 -1.46
CA GLY A 277 -13.05 3.93 -0.64
C GLY A 277 -13.53 2.68 -1.40
N LEU A 278 -13.19 2.56 -2.70
CA LEU A 278 -13.52 1.40 -3.51
C LEU A 278 -12.46 0.31 -3.35
N PRO A 279 -12.85 -0.98 -3.33
CA PRO A 279 -11.88 -2.07 -3.36
C PRO A 279 -10.94 -1.97 -4.58
N PRO A 280 -9.70 -2.48 -4.48
CA PRO A 280 -8.84 -2.62 -5.65
C PRO A 280 -9.50 -3.44 -6.75
N GLN A 281 -9.02 -3.29 -7.98
CA GLN A 281 -9.42 -4.18 -9.07
C GLN A 281 -9.21 -5.65 -8.68
N ARG A 282 -10.15 -6.51 -9.09
CA ARG A 282 -10.26 -7.92 -8.65
C ARG A 282 -8.93 -8.68 -8.62
N ILE A 283 -8.16 -8.66 -9.70
CA ILE A 283 -6.88 -9.39 -9.80
C ILE A 283 -5.85 -8.82 -8.81
N LEU A 284 -5.73 -7.49 -8.74
CA LEU A 284 -4.86 -6.82 -7.78
C LEU A 284 -5.26 -7.13 -6.33
N HIS A 285 -6.57 -7.17 -6.06
CA HIS A 285 -7.09 -7.53 -4.75
C HIS A 285 -6.68 -8.96 -4.37
N TYR A 286 -6.80 -9.94 -5.28
CA TYR A 286 -6.32 -11.30 -5.03
C TYR A 286 -4.85 -11.37 -4.68
N LEU A 287 -4.00 -10.67 -5.44
CA LEU A 287 -2.56 -10.66 -5.18
C LEU A 287 -2.24 -10.06 -3.81
N LYS A 288 -2.92 -8.97 -3.42
CA LYS A 288 -2.72 -8.33 -2.10
C LYS A 288 -3.23 -9.17 -0.94
N VAL A 289 -4.38 -9.81 -1.08
CA VAL A 289 -4.90 -10.77 -0.09
C VAL A 289 -3.92 -11.92 0.08
N ASP A 290 -3.42 -12.47 -1.03
CA ASP A 290 -2.48 -13.59 -1.04
C ASP A 290 -1.16 -13.24 -0.33
N ILE A 291 -0.66 -12.00 -0.48
CA ILE A 291 0.45 -11.47 0.32
C ILE A 291 0.15 -11.53 1.83
N ILE A 292 -0.99 -10.99 2.26
CA ILE A 292 -1.35 -10.94 3.68
C ILE A 292 -1.59 -12.35 4.23
N LYS A 293 -2.28 -13.22 3.48
CA LYS A 293 -2.56 -14.60 3.91
C LYS A 293 -1.27 -15.37 4.21
N ARG A 294 -0.25 -15.26 3.34
CA ARG A 294 1.06 -15.89 3.58
C ARG A 294 1.73 -15.37 4.85
N ASP A 295 1.76 -14.05 5.01
CA ASP A 295 2.30 -13.42 6.22
C ASP A 295 1.57 -13.89 7.49
N LEU A 296 0.24 -14.04 7.42
CA LEU A 296 -0.56 -14.51 8.56
C LEU A 296 -0.38 -16.00 8.86
N GLN A 297 -0.20 -16.86 7.85
CA GLN A 297 -0.08 -18.32 8.02
C GLN A 297 1.12 -18.73 8.90
N ASN A 298 2.18 -17.92 8.93
CA ASN A 298 3.36 -18.16 9.77
C ASN A 298 3.14 -17.78 11.25
N GLY A 299 2.05 -17.07 11.57
CA GLY A 299 1.81 -16.53 12.90
C GLY A 299 1.33 -17.53 13.97
N PRO A 300 0.31 -18.37 13.73
CA PRO A 300 -0.26 -19.23 14.77
C PRO A 300 0.74 -20.11 15.53
N PRO A 301 1.74 -20.74 14.88
CA PRO A 301 2.77 -21.51 15.61
C PRO A 301 3.67 -20.66 16.53
N LEU A 302 3.68 -19.34 16.35
CA LEU A 302 4.57 -18.39 17.02
C LEU A 302 3.84 -17.52 18.05
N PHE A 303 2.54 -17.73 18.30
CA PHE A 303 1.77 -16.87 19.21
C PHE A 303 2.32 -16.82 20.64
N ASP A 304 2.95 -17.89 21.11
CA ASP A 304 3.59 -17.97 22.43
C ASP A 304 4.88 -17.15 22.53
N SER A 305 5.61 -17.00 21.43
CA SER A 305 6.86 -16.21 21.39
C SER A 305 6.63 -14.74 21.03
N MET A 306 5.47 -14.41 20.47
CA MET A 306 5.08 -13.03 20.17
C MET A 306 4.75 -12.24 21.44
N ASN A 307 5.22 -10.99 21.51
CA ASN A 307 4.71 -10.03 22.47
C ASN A 307 3.23 -9.68 22.16
N THR A 308 2.55 -9.07 23.12
CA THR A 308 1.12 -8.76 23.02
C THR A 308 0.82 -7.82 21.85
N GLU A 309 1.64 -6.80 21.65
CA GLU A 309 1.53 -5.79 20.61
C GLU A 309 1.61 -6.42 19.21
N THR A 310 2.59 -7.29 18.98
CA THR A 310 2.81 -8.02 17.73
C THR A 310 1.65 -8.96 17.44
N ARG A 311 1.14 -9.66 18.46
CA ARG A 311 -0.05 -10.52 18.32
C ARG A 311 -1.33 -9.71 18.04
N ASN A 312 -1.43 -8.50 18.57
CA ASN A 312 -2.52 -7.57 18.25
C ASN A 312 -2.40 -7.05 16.82
N LEU A 313 -1.18 -6.72 16.35
CA LEU A 313 -0.94 -6.34 14.95
C LEU A 313 -1.26 -7.49 13.99
N TRP A 314 -0.91 -8.74 14.35
CA TRP A 314 -1.29 -9.91 13.56
C TRP A 314 -2.80 -9.97 13.36
N PHE A 315 -3.58 -9.81 14.43
CA PHE A 315 -5.05 -9.78 14.34
C PHE A 315 -5.55 -8.59 13.52
N TRP A 316 -4.96 -7.41 13.70
CA TRP A 316 -5.29 -6.23 12.92
C TRP A 316 -5.13 -6.48 11.41
N LYS A 317 -4.01 -7.07 10.98
CA LYS A 317 -3.78 -7.45 9.57
C LYS A 317 -4.81 -8.47 9.08
N ALA A 318 -5.10 -9.50 9.87
CA ALA A 318 -6.11 -10.52 9.53
C ALA A 318 -7.51 -9.91 9.38
N PHE A 319 -7.90 -9.04 10.29
CA PHE A 319 -9.19 -8.36 10.23
C PHE A 319 -9.26 -7.39 9.04
N MET A 320 -8.18 -6.68 8.71
CA MET A 320 -8.14 -5.79 7.53
C MET A 320 -8.31 -6.58 6.24
N CYS A 321 -7.66 -7.74 6.14
CA CYS A 321 -7.80 -8.64 5.00
C CYS A 321 -9.24 -9.15 4.86
N ALA A 322 -9.82 -9.67 5.94
CA ALA A 322 -11.20 -10.16 5.94
C ALA A 322 -12.20 -9.05 5.59
N LEU A 323 -12.04 -7.85 6.18
CA LEU A 323 -12.91 -6.71 5.96
C LEU A 323 -12.84 -6.19 4.52
N SER A 324 -11.64 -6.11 3.94
CA SER A 324 -11.48 -5.72 2.53
C SER A 324 -12.20 -6.69 1.59
N VAL A 325 -12.04 -8.00 1.82
CA VAL A 325 -12.70 -9.04 1.01
C VAL A 325 -14.22 -8.98 1.19
N PHE A 326 -14.70 -8.86 2.42
CA PHE A 326 -16.13 -8.77 2.72
C PHE A 326 -16.77 -7.51 2.10
N HIS A 327 -16.07 -6.37 2.13
CA HIS A 327 -16.48 -5.14 1.45
C HIS A 327 -16.50 -5.30 -0.08
N ALA A 328 -15.52 -5.99 -0.66
CA ALA A 328 -15.54 -6.25 -2.10
C ALA A 328 -16.70 -7.17 -2.51
N GLN A 329 -16.99 -8.18 -1.70
CA GLN A 329 -18.09 -9.13 -1.94
C GLN A 329 -19.45 -8.45 -1.89
N SER A 330 -19.65 -7.46 -1.02
CA SER A 330 -20.91 -6.72 -0.91
C SER A 330 -21.18 -5.80 -2.11
N LEU A 331 -20.13 -5.38 -2.84
CA LEU A 331 -20.26 -4.56 -4.04
C LEU A 331 -20.38 -5.40 -5.31
N LYS A 332 -19.60 -6.47 -5.43
CA LYS A 332 -19.61 -7.36 -6.58
C LYS A 332 -19.22 -8.77 -6.16
N PHE A 333 -20.20 -9.67 -6.24
CA PHE A 333 -20.03 -11.08 -5.92
C PHE A 333 -18.89 -11.73 -6.73
N ASP A 334 -18.08 -12.52 -6.03
CA ASP A 334 -17.05 -13.39 -6.60
C ASP A 334 -16.84 -14.63 -5.72
N ASP A 335 -16.98 -15.83 -6.30
CA ASP A 335 -16.85 -17.10 -5.57
C ASP A 335 -15.47 -17.26 -4.90
N LYS A 336 -14.41 -16.71 -5.52
CA LYS A 336 -13.05 -16.83 -4.97
C LYS A 336 -12.89 -16.00 -3.69
N PHE A 337 -13.61 -14.88 -3.58
CA PHE A 337 -13.59 -14.08 -2.34
C PHE A 337 -14.26 -14.80 -1.19
N ASP A 338 -15.30 -15.61 -1.40
CA ASP A 338 -15.90 -16.39 -0.33
C ASP A 338 -14.94 -17.45 0.23
N LEU A 339 -14.25 -18.20 -0.65
CA LEU A 339 -13.20 -19.15 -0.24
C LEU A 339 -12.08 -18.47 0.54
N ILE A 340 -11.57 -17.35 0.01
CA ILE A 340 -10.54 -16.53 0.66
C ILE A 340 -11.01 -16.08 2.05
N LEU A 341 -12.24 -15.60 2.16
CA LEU A 341 -12.79 -15.09 3.40
C LEU A 341 -12.92 -16.20 4.45
N GLU A 342 -13.35 -17.39 4.05
CA GLU A 342 -13.41 -18.56 4.93
C GLU A 342 -12.02 -18.93 5.50
N GLU A 343 -10.99 -18.97 4.64
CA GLU A 343 -9.62 -19.24 5.07
C GLU A 343 -9.10 -18.19 6.07
N VAL A 344 -9.34 -16.89 5.80
CA VAL A 344 -8.94 -15.82 6.72
C VAL A 344 -9.75 -15.90 8.03
N CYS A 345 -11.03 -16.25 7.98
CA CYS A 345 -11.85 -16.48 9.17
C CYS A 345 -11.30 -17.62 10.04
N VAL A 346 -10.79 -18.71 9.44
CA VAL A 346 -10.12 -19.80 10.19
C VAL A 346 -8.89 -19.30 10.94
N LEU A 347 -8.08 -18.45 10.30
CA LEU A 347 -6.92 -17.83 10.95
C LEU A 347 -7.35 -16.94 12.13
N ILE A 348 -8.35 -16.07 11.94
CA ILE A 348 -8.88 -15.21 13.02
C ILE A 348 -9.42 -16.06 14.18
N ARG A 349 -10.17 -17.13 13.90
CA ARG A 349 -10.66 -18.06 14.93
C ARG A 349 -9.54 -18.72 15.72
N SER A 350 -8.41 -19.03 15.08
CA SER A 350 -7.24 -19.58 15.78
C SER A 350 -6.68 -18.57 16.79
N TRP A 351 -6.60 -17.31 16.40
CA TRP A 351 -6.23 -16.22 17.31
C TRP A 351 -7.26 -15.98 18.42
N MET A 352 -8.57 -16.08 18.14
CA MET A 352 -9.64 -15.96 19.14
C MET A 352 -9.53 -17.06 20.20
N LYS A 353 -9.29 -18.32 19.76
CA LYS A 353 -9.09 -19.45 20.68
C LYS A 353 -7.89 -19.24 21.59
N TYR A 354 -6.79 -18.73 21.03
CA TYR A 354 -5.56 -18.46 21.77
C TYR A 354 -5.73 -17.32 22.80
N THR A 355 -6.28 -16.18 22.36
CA THR A 355 -6.42 -14.96 23.19
C THR A 355 -7.66 -14.94 24.07
N ARG A 356 -8.60 -15.88 23.85
CA ARG A 356 -9.93 -15.95 24.49
C ARG A 356 -10.83 -14.74 24.23
N VAL A 357 -10.55 -13.98 23.17
CA VAL A 357 -11.39 -12.87 22.71
C VAL A 357 -12.60 -13.44 21.98
N SER A 358 -13.79 -13.20 22.51
CA SER A 358 -15.05 -13.74 21.97
C SER A 358 -16.09 -12.67 21.61
N THR A 359 -15.91 -11.43 22.09
CA THR A 359 -16.87 -10.35 21.82
C THR A 359 -16.31 -9.35 20.82
N TRP A 360 -17.21 -8.74 20.02
CA TRP A 360 -16.84 -7.63 19.14
C TRP A 360 -16.23 -6.46 19.90
N LYS A 361 -16.69 -6.19 21.13
CA LYS A 361 -16.19 -5.09 21.95
C LYS A 361 -14.70 -5.27 22.28
N ASP A 362 -14.30 -6.48 22.64
CA ASP A 362 -12.91 -6.80 22.97
C ASP A 362 -12.03 -6.80 21.71
N ALA A 363 -12.54 -7.38 20.61
CA ALA A 363 -11.88 -7.33 19.31
C ALA A 363 -11.66 -5.89 18.83
N HIS A 364 -12.68 -5.03 18.94
CA HIS A 364 -12.59 -3.61 18.60
C HIS A 364 -11.57 -2.87 19.48
N CYS A 365 -11.50 -3.19 20.78
CA CYS A 365 -10.47 -2.64 21.67
C CYS A 365 -9.06 -2.99 21.18
N ILE A 366 -8.86 -4.23 20.72
CA ILE A 366 -7.59 -4.70 20.16
C ILE A 366 -7.25 -4.00 18.85
N LEU A 367 -8.22 -3.83 17.93
CA LEU A 367 -8.01 -3.03 16.73
C LEU A 367 -7.57 -1.60 17.08
N SER A 368 -8.19 -1.01 18.11
CA SER A 368 -7.89 0.34 18.58
C SER A 368 -6.51 0.47 19.22
N TYR A 369 -5.98 -0.57 19.88
CA TYR A 369 -4.61 -0.57 20.39
C TYR A 369 -3.56 -0.46 19.28
N VAL A 370 -3.84 -1.01 18.09
CA VAL A 370 -3.01 -0.83 16.90
C VAL A 370 -3.33 0.53 16.27
N VAL A 371 -4.41 0.59 15.50
CA VAL A 371 -5.01 1.81 14.96
C VAL A 371 -6.44 1.54 14.49
N TRP A 372 -7.41 2.28 14.99
CA TRP A 372 -8.82 2.17 14.59
C TRP A 372 -9.58 3.48 14.82
N PRO A 373 -10.59 3.81 14.00
CA PRO A 373 -11.47 4.95 14.25
C PRO A 373 -12.18 4.90 15.60
N THR A 374 -12.29 6.03 16.29
CA THR A 374 -13.04 6.13 17.55
C THR A 374 -14.56 6.22 17.35
N GLY A 375 -15.01 6.61 16.15
CA GLY A 375 -16.43 6.72 15.79
C GLY A 375 -17.01 5.46 15.10
N PRO A 376 -18.31 5.45 14.77
CA PRO A 376 -19.02 4.30 14.20
C PRO A 376 -18.72 4.06 12.71
N VAL A 377 -17.45 4.08 12.30
CA VAL A 377 -17.08 3.86 10.90
C VAL A 377 -17.38 2.42 10.51
N LYS A 378 -18.19 2.23 9.45
CA LYS A 378 -18.55 0.91 8.89
C LYS A 378 -19.05 -0.08 9.96
N ARG A 379 -19.77 0.42 10.98
CA ARG A 379 -20.18 -0.35 12.16
C ARG A 379 -20.97 -1.61 11.79
N GLU A 380 -21.89 -1.50 10.85
CA GLU A 380 -22.75 -2.59 10.37
C GLU A 380 -21.90 -3.66 9.68
N LEU A 381 -21.07 -3.27 8.72
CA LEU A 381 -20.17 -4.17 7.98
C LEU A 381 -19.22 -4.93 8.92
N CYS A 382 -18.64 -4.24 9.91
CA CYS A 382 -17.75 -4.87 10.88
C CYS A 382 -18.50 -5.85 11.80
N ARG A 383 -19.73 -5.52 12.19
CA ARG A 383 -20.57 -6.39 13.03
C ARG A 383 -20.99 -7.65 12.26
N GLU A 384 -21.40 -7.51 11.01
CA GLU A 384 -21.76 -8.64 10.14
C GLU A 384 -20.57 -9.56 9.91
N LEU A 385 -19.39 -8.99 9.62
CA LEU A 385 -18.16 -9.76 9.49
C LEU A 385 -17.82 -10.50 10.79
N TRP A 386 -17.90 -9.83 11.95
CA TRP A 386 -17.63 -10.46 13.25
C TRP A 386 -18.60 -11.62 13.54
N GLN A 387 -19.88 -11.46 13.20
CA GLN A 387 -20.86 -12.54 13.29
C GLN A 387 -20.48 -13.72 12.40
N ARG A 388 -20.09 -13.47 11.14
CA ARG A 388 -19.64 -14.52 10.21
C ARG A 388 -18.39 -15.25 10.70
N ILE A 389 -17.44 -14.54 11.29
CA ILE A 389 -16.24 -15.14 11.90
C ILE A 389 -16.62 -16.06 13.07
N SER A 390 -17.55 -15.59 13.91
CA SER A 390 -17.94 -16.23 15.17
C SER A 390 -18.95 -17.37 15.01
N ALA A 391 -19.63 -17.49 13.87
CA ALA A 391 -20.73 -18.43 13.66
C ALA A 391 -20.31 -19.89 13.37
N SER A 392 -19.03 -20.25 13.49
CA SER A 392 -18.52 -21.59 13.16
C SER A 392 -17.68 -22.22 14.27
#